data_AF-A0AA35ZCM3-F1
#
_entry.id   AF-A0AA35ZCM3-F1
#
_cell.length_a   1.000
_cell.length_b   1.000
_cell.length_c   1.000
_cell.angle_alpha   90.00
_cell.angle_beta   90.00
_cell.angle_gamma   90.00
#
_symmetry.space_group_name_H-M   'P 1'
#
loop_
_entity.id
_entity.type
_entity.pdbx_description
1 polymer ?
#
loop_
_entity_poly.entity_id
_entity_poly.type
_entity_poly.pdbx_seq_one_letter_code
_entity_poly.pdbx_strand_id
1 'polypeptide(L)'
;MMVPFNIPCLVNLKQENSPMEENLMSTFPRITEDENTRIGDRYTSDVIARLRTPEGRDEWIYCHSHILIKNSKYFADRLSETWPTCQILDSRNCVEVHCQEHDFDHHITVLRLFYVTITCSVTDICHNVKNALGILQVAVNLGSPEIVATCVDFLEASPWEEAEEEEILKVIPGIGLLAEPVLARLQPVNPAGIVKLFLSATLFATSALPLSMADLKTSAQEQIEYMLTEDDDAPLITSDEDIKSKVKQHFMELLTRFNNLVNSCETEDSQMNQFQCFLVDMSWACQILTKLEILKDFVENWVNVSENIVKAVDQISQQGEMLETKVKVIEVTSKVLEAIAYGNVILPTIKRLHMVKIWLPFVRILKPLFDSLSNENECLVVKMDVEIWQSLESAFSSIILALPAGQQAEILSEWLENKHIRYPDLTEVFEVWCYRSKVANRRLAHIKGNKGIIKML
;
A
#
# COMPACT_ATOMS: atom_id res chain seq x y z
N MET A 1 3.94 -36.73 19.39
CA MET A 1 4.97 -37.78 19.41
C MET A 1 6.17 -37.24 18.68
N MET A 2 7.25 -36.97 19.41
CA MET A 2 8.54 -36.46 18.91
C MET A 2 9.17 -37.44 17.93
N VAL A 3 9.76 -36.95 16.85
CA VAL A 3 10.87 -37.61 16.12
C VAL A 3 11.86 -36.53 15.63
N PRO A 4 13.19 -36.78 15.65
CA PRO A 4 14.25 -35.78 15.83
C PRO A 4 15.14 -35.65 14.57
N PHE A 5 16.44 -35.34 14.77
CA PHE A 5 17.58 -35.26 13.83
C PHE A 5 17.94 -33.84 13.37
N ASN A 6 19.19 -33.35 13.37
CA ASN A 6 20.48 -33.90 13.77
C ASN A 6 21.47 -32.72 13.87
N ILE A 7 22.24 -32.63 14.96
CA ILE A 7 23.45 -31.80 15.03
C ILE A 7 24.64 -32.76 14.97
N PRO A 8 25.64 -32.54 14.09
CA PRO A 8 26.95 -33.17 14.24
C PRO A 8 27.84 -32.31 15.14
N CYS A 9 28.26 -32.89 16.26
CA CYS A 9 29.43 -32.47 17.04
C CYS A 9 30.74 -32.74 16.27
N LEU A 10 31.76 -31.91 16.53
CA LEU A 10 33.17 -32.27 16.85
C LEU A 10 33.92 -30.93 17.08
N VAL A 11 34.21 -30.51 18.33
CA VAL A 11 35.40 -30.88 19.14
C VAL A 11 36.69 -30.39 18.43
N ASN A 12 37.47 -29.42 18.92
CA ASN A 12 38.21 -29.46 20.19
C ASN A 12 39.03 -28.16 20.48
N LEU A 13 39.33 -27.94 21.78
CA LEU A 13 40.53 -27.29 22.36
C LEU A 13 40.68 -25.76 22.15
N LYS A 14 40.72 -24.88 23.16
CA LYS A 14 41.52 -24.91 24.40
C LYS A 14 41.06 -23.81 25.38
N GLN A 15 41.12 -24.09 26.68
CA GLN A 15 41.05 -23.09 27.76
C GLN A 15 42.33 -22.25 27.78
N GLU A 16 42.20 -20.92 27.82
CA GLU A 16 43.15 -20.01 28.45
C GLU A 16 42.36 -18.97 29.26
N ASN A 17 42.77 -18.82 30.53
CA ASN A 17 42.20 -17.91 31.52
C ASN A 17 42.79 -16.49 31.39
N SER A 18 42.01 -15.50 31.89
CA SER A 18 42.41 -14.18 32.43
C SER A 18 42.25 -12.96 31.48
N PRO A 19 42.07 -11.72 32.00
CA PRO A 19 41.09 -11.25 32.99
C PRO A 19 40.23 -10.08 32.45
N MET A 20 39.24 -9.72 33.28
CA MET A 20 38.37 -8.55 33.20
C MET A 20 39.14 -7.22 33.32
N GLU A 21 38.49 -6.18 32.78
CA GLU A 21 38.69 -4.72 33.03
C GLU A 21 39.76 -3.96 32.23
N GLU A 22 39.32 -2.79 31.73
CA GLU A 22 40.04 -1.74 30.96
C GLU A 22 40.01 -1.84 29.42
N ASN A 23 38.91 -1.38 28.81
CA ASN A 23 38.93 -0.46 27.66
C ASN A 23 37.51 -0.21 27.13
N LEU A 24 36.84 0.81 27.66
CA LEU A 24 35.66 1.44 27.03
C LEU A 24 35.70 2.98 27.14
N MET A 25 36.87 3.55 27.44
CA MET A 25 37.05 4.99 27.72
C MET A 25 37.61 5.82 26.54
N SER A 26 37.71 5.27 25.33
CA SER A 26 38.39 5.97 24.23
C SER A 26 37.69 5.90 22.88
N THR A 27 36.53 6.57 22.75
CA THR A 27 35.97 6.83 21.41
C THR A 27 35.18 8.13 21.35
N PHE A 28 35.78 9.27 21.72
CA PHE A 28 35.30 10.59 21.30
C PHE A 28 36.50 11.53 21.06
N PRO A 29 36.54 12.29 19.96
CA PRO A 29 37.66 13.19 19.66
C PRO A 29 37.66 14.38 20.64
N ARG A 30 38.84 14.65 21.20
CA ARG A 30 39.12 15.80 22.08
C ARG A 30 39.42 17.03 21.24
N ILE A 31 38.79 18.16 21.55
CA ILE A 31 39.38 19.51 21.62
C ILE A 31 38.38 20.39 22.40
N THR A 32 38.76 20.84 23.60
CA THR A 32 38.05 21.85 24.42
C THR A 32 38.85 23.16 24.43
N GLU A 33 38.18 24.32 24.46
CA GLU A 33 38.85 25.63 24.67
C GLU A 33 39.12 25.93 26.16
N ASP A 34 38.76 25.01 27.05
CA ASP A 34 39.23 24.97 28.44
C ASP A 34 39.68 23.52 28.71
N GLU A 35 41.00 23.27 28.73
CA GLU A 35 41.57 21.91 28.80
C GLU A 35 41.27 21.18 30.13
N ASN A 36 40.62 21.85 31.11
CA ASN A 36 40.52 21.37 32.49
C ASN A 36 39.15 20.91 32.97
N THR A 37 38.05 21.01 32.20
CA THR A 37 36.71 20.66 32.69
C THR A 37 36.15 19.40 32.02
N ARG A 38 36.44 18.23 32.59
CA ARG A 38 35.91 16.93 32.13
C ARG A 38 34.85 16.41 33.08
N ILE A 39 33.73 15.92 32.54
CA ILE A 39 32.69 15.25 33.35
C ILE A 39 33.29 14.04 34.09
N GLY A 40 32.97 13.90 35.38
CA GLY A 40 33.47 12.84 36.25
C GLY A 40 34.84 13.10 36.88
N ASP A 41 35.49 14.24 36.60
CA ASP A 41 36.76 14.58 37.24
C ASP A 41 36.56 15.07 38.68
N ARG A 42 36.95 14.22 39.64
CA ARG A 42 36.81 14.50 41.09
C ARG A 42 37.67 15.67 41.57
N TYR A 43 38.76 16.00 40.88
CA TYR A 43 39.71 17.01 41.35
C TYR A 43 39.26 18.43 41.06
N THR A 44 38.51 18.61 39.97
CA THR A 44 38.08 19.92 39.45
C THR A 44 36.59 20.20 39.67
N SER A 45 35.79 19.16 39.91
CA SER A 45 34.35 19.26 40.16
C SER A 45 34.01 19.88 41.52
N ASP A 46 33.05 20.80 41.52
CA ASP A 46 32.53 21.49 42.70
C ASP A 46 31.10 21.06 43.08
N VAL A 47 30.43 20.26 42.24
CA VAL A 47 29.08 19.74 42.47
C VAL A 47 28.96 18.26 42.08
N ILE A 48 28.08 17.52 42.76
CA ILE A 48 27.73 16.14 42.45
C ILE A 48 26.27 16.09 41.95
N ALA A 49 26.05 15.56 40.76
CA ALA A 49 24.72 15.16 40.29
C ALA A 49 24.47 13.71 40.72
N ARG A 50 23.47 13.49 41.58
CA ARG A 50 23.10 12.17 42.09
C ARG A 50 21.81 11.70 41.40
N LEU A 51 21.93 10.72 40.51
CA LEU A 51 20.79 10.12 39.82
C LEU A 51 20.24 8.97 40.65
N ARG A 52 18.94 8.99 40.96
CA ARG A 52 18.28 7.95 41.76
C ARG A 52 17.03 7.41 41.04
N THR A 53 16.91 6.09 40.99
CA THR A 53 15.69 5.40 40.52
C THR A 53 14.91 4.80 41.69
N PRO A 54 13.57 4.67 41.58
CA PRO A 54 12.75 3.99 42.59
C PRO A 54 13.19 2.54 42.87
N GLU A 55 13.78 1.89 41.89
CA GLU A 55 14.29 0.51 41.94
C GLU A 55 15.60 0.39 42.74
N GLY A 56 16.18 1.52 43.17
CA GLY A 56 17.34 1.57 44.05
C GLY A 56 18.68 1.78 43.33
N ARG A 57 18.69 2.07 42.02
CA ARG A 57 19.91 2.51 41.33
C ARG A 57 20.26 3.91 41.82
N ASP A 58 21.54 4.12 42.13
CA ASP A 58 22.06 5.38 42.70
C ASP A 58 23.47 5.63 42.16
N GLU A 59 23.62 6.62 41.28
CA GLU A 59 24.90 6.94 40.63
C GLU A 59 25.30 8.40 40.87
N TRP A 60 26.58 8.60 41.17
CA TRP A 60 27.13 9.88 41.59
C TRP A 60 28.10 10.40 40.53
N ILE A 61 27.76 11.53 39.93
CA ILE A 61 28.51 12.10 38.82
C ILE A 61 29.11 13.42 39.27
N TYR A 62 30.43 13.49 39.25
CA TYR A 62 31.19 14.71 39.57
C TYR A 62 31.10 15.69 38.41
N CYS A 63 30.59 16.89 38.71
CA CYS A 63 30.25 17.91 37.75
C CYS A 63 30.74 19.30 38.18
N HIS A 64 30.68 20.25 37.25
CA HIS A 64 31.04 21.64 37.40
C HIS A 64 29.77 22.50 37.38
N SER A 65 29.52 23.23 38.47
CA SER A 65 28.30 24.01 38.68
C SER A 65 28.05 25.01 37.56
N HIS A 66 29.09 25.72 37.12
CA HIS A 66 28.99 26.72 36.05
C HIS A 66 28.52 26.13 34.71
N ILE A 67 28.86 24.87 34.39
CA ILE A 67 28.41 24.18 33.18
C ILE A 67 26.95 23.74 33.33
N LEU A 68 26.58 23.16 34.47
CA LEU A 68 25.21 22.73 34.71
C LEU A 68 24.22 23.90 34.73
N ILE A 69 24.58 24.99 35.42
CA ILE A 69 23.76 26.21 35.52
C ILE A 69 23.56 26.86 34.15
N LYS A 70 24.61 26.89 33.32
CA LYS A 70 24.53 27.46 31.97
C LYS A 70 23.56 26.70 31.08
N ASN A 71 23.59 25.37 31.12
CA ASN A 71 22.90 24.52 30.14
C ASN A 71 21.54 23.97 30.62
N SER A 72 21.20 24.09 31.91
CA SER A 72 19.96 23.54 32.45
C SER A 72 19.33 24.46 33.48
N LYS A 73 18.06 24.84 33.21
CA LYS A 73 17.24 25.59 34.15
C LYS A 73 17.04 24.84 35.47
N TYR A 74 16.83 23.52 35.41
CA TYR A 74 16.66 22.70 36.62
C TYR A 74 17.87 22.83 37.56
N PHE A 75 19.10 22.70 37.03
CA PHE A 75 20.30 22.84 37.84
C PHE A 75 20.55 24.29 38.28
N ALA A 76 20.25 25.27 37.43
CA ALA A 76 20.30 26.69 37.79
C ALA A 76 19.41 27.02 39.00
N ASP A 77 18.17 26.53 39.00
CA ASP A 77 17.22 26.75 40.09
C ASP A 77 17.68 26.03 41.38
N ARG A 78 18.13 24.77 41.26
CA ARG A 78 18.56 23.92 42.39
C ARG A 78 19.84 24.41 43.06
N LEU A 79 20.77 24.99 42.30
CA LEU A 79 22.04 25.52 42.80
C LEU A 79 21.96 27.00 43.15
N SER A 80 20.79 27.64 43.01
CA SER A 80 20.59 29.04 43.37
C SER A 80 20.67 29.27 44.88
N GLU A 81 21.15 30.45 45.29
CA GLU A 81 21.19 30.85 46.71
C GLU A 81 19.81 30.90 47.36
N THR A 82 18.77 31.05 46.55
CA THR A 82 17.36 31.08 46.96
C THR A 82 16.74 29.70 47.16
N TRP A 83 17.42 28.63 46.77
CA TRP A 83 16.88 27.28 46.92
C TRP A 83 16.81 26.87 48.40
N PRO A 84 15.68 26.36 48.91
CA PRO A 84 15.55 25.95 50.30
C PRO A 84 16.48 24.76 50.59
N THR A 85 17.65 25.02 51.17
CA THR A 85 18.57 23.98 51.64
C THR A 85 18.42 23.77 53.14
N CYS A 86 18.27 22.51 53.57
CA CYS A 86 18.47 22.14 54.96
C CYS A 86 19.93 22.47 55.34
N GLN A 87 20.16 23.07 56.51
CA GLN A 87 21.45 23.56 56.99
C GLN A 87 22.46 22.45 57.36
N ILE A 88 22.52 21.37 56.57
CA ILE A 88 23.57 20.36 56.69
C ILE A 88 24.66 20.78 55.70
N LEU A 89 25.84 21.13 56.24
CA LEU A 89 26.89 21.93 55.61
C LEU A 89 27.46 21.42 54.27
N ASP A 90 27.20 20.17 53.87
CA ASP A 90 27.67 19.58 52.60
C ASP A 90 26.56 19.34 51.56
N SER A 91 25.30 19.68 51.86
CA SER A 91 24.16 19.37 50.98
C SER A 91 23.95 20.32 49.80
N ARG A 92 24.60 21.50 49.79
CA ARG A 92 24.44 22.50 48.72
C ARG A 92 25.08 22.06 47.40
N ASN A 93 26.10 21.21 47.47
CA ASN A 93 26.89 20.79 46.31
C ASN A 93 26.50 19.38 45.84
N CYS A 94 25.34 18.86 46.26
CA CYS A 94 24.80 17.59 45.78
C CYS A 94 23.36 17.78 45.31
N VAL A 95 23.13 17.64 44.00
CA VAL A 95 21.80 17.79 43.40
C VAL A 95 21.22 16.41 43.12
N GLU A 96 20.15 16.06 43.81
CA GLU A 96 19.42 14.82 43.56
C GLU A 96 18.48 14.99 42.35
N VAL A 97 18.61 14.11 41.37
CA VAL A 97 17.77 14.01 40.18
C VAL A 97 17.09 12.65 40.21
N HIS A 98 15.77 12.66 40.29
CA HIS A 98 14.97 11.44 40.32
C HIS A 98 14.55 11.09 38.88
N CYS A 99 14.86 9.88 38.45
CA CYS A 99 14.54 9.39 37.11
C CYS A 99 13.95 7.97 37.17
N GLN A 100 13.29 7.56 36.09
CA GLN A 100 12.83 6.18 35.93
C GLN A 100 13.96 5.31 35.38
N GLU A 101 13.92 4.01 35.64
CA GLU A 101 14.97 3.08 35.18
C GLU A 101 15.15 3.12 33.65
N HIS A 102 14.07 3.29 32.87
CA HIS A 102 14.14 3.35 31.41
C HIS A 102 14.71 4.67 30.87
N ASP A 103 14.71 5.74 31.67
CA ASP A 103 15.27 7.05 31.30
C ASP A 103 16.68 7.27 31.83
N PHE A 104 17.20 6.34 32.63
CA PHE A 104 18.44 6.51 33.36
C PHE A 104 19.62 6.83 32.43
N ASP A 105 19.81 6.03 31.39
CA ASP A 105 20.90 6.20 30.43
C ASP A 105 20.74 7.51 29.62
N HIS A 106 19.51 7.96 29.36
CA HIS A 106 19.23 9.25 28.73
C HIS A 106 19.62 10.42 29.64
N HIS A 107 19.43 10.32 30.96
CA HIS A 107 19.92 11.32 31.92
C HIS A 107 21.45 11.40 31.96
N ILE A 108 22.14 10.26 31.96
CA ILE A 108 23.60 10.21 31.84
C ILE A 108 24.04 10.91 30.56
N THR A 109 23.36 10.62 29.45
CA THR A 109 23.69 11.18 28.13
C THR A 109 23.49 12.69 28.12
N VAL A 110 22.36 13.21 28.61
CA VAL A 110 22.11 14.66 28.71
C VAL A 110 23.17 15.36 29.57
N LEU A 111 23.54 14.77 30.72
CA LEU A 111 24.61 15.32 31.55
C LEU A 111 25.95 15.37 30.82
N ARG A 112 26.28 14.34 30.03
CA ARG A 112 27.47 14.35 29.18
C ARG A 112 27.40 15.44 28.11
N LEU A 113 26.23 15.65 27.50
CA LEU A 113 26.03 16.66 26.47
C LEU A 113 26.26 18.09 26.95
N PHE A 114 26.02 18.39 28.23
CA PHE A 114 26.39 19.70 28.79
C PHE A 114 27.88 20.03 28.70
N TYR A 115 28.74 19.01 28.60
CA TYR A 115 30.20 19.15 28.49
C TYR A 115 30.70 19.05 27.06
N VAL A 116 29.83 18.75 26.10
CA VAL A 116 30.20 18.62 24.71
C VAL A 116 30.15 20.01 24.06
N THR A 117 31.25 20.45 23.46
CA THR A 117 31.30 21.69 22.69
C THR A 117 30.37 21.60 21.47
N ILE A 118 29.89 22.75 20.99
CA ILE A 118 29.00 22.98 19.82
C ILE A 118 29.44 22.27 18.51
N THR A 119 30.60 21.60 18.48
CA THR A 119 31.19 20.94 17.31
C THR A 119 30.83 19.45 17.14
N CYS A 120 30.15 18.80 18.10
CA CYS A 120 29.69 17.42 17.88
C CYS A 120 28.47 17.40 16.95
N SER A 121 28.50 16.52 15.94
CA SER A 121 27.38 16.43 15.00
C SER A 121 26.15 15.87 15.71
N VAL A 122 24.97 16.38 15.34
CA VAL A 122 23.66 15.95 15.86
C VAL A 122 23.47 14.43 15.74
N THR A 123 24.03 13.84 14.67
CA THR A 123 24.02 12.41 14.39
C THR A 123 24.86 11.57 15.35
N ASP A 124 25.95 12.13 15.90
CA ASP A 124 26.80 11.45 16.89
C ASP A 124 26.16 11.40 18.29
N ILE A 125 25.13 12.22 18.53
CA ILE A 125 24.48 12.39 19.83
C ILE A 125 23.20 11.54 19.89
N CYS A 126 22.36 11.64 18.86
CA CYS A 126 21.03 11.04 18.87
C CYS A 126 21.03 9.60 18.37
N HIS A 127 21.89 9.23 17.41
CA HIS A 127 22.02 7.90 16.78
C HIS A 127 20.75 7.36 16.07
N ASN A 128 19.61 7.28 16.76
CA ASN A 128 18.31 6.83 16.26
C ASN A 128 17.16 7.63 16.91
N VAL A 129 15.96 7.52 16.35
CA VAL A 129 14.77 8.29 16.77
C VAL A 129 14.39 7.98 18.21
N LYS A 130 14.41 6.71 18.62
CA LYS A 130 14.09 6.30 19.99
C LYS A 130 15.00 6.96 21.04
N ASN A 131 16.31 6.97 20.80
CA ASN A 131 17.27 7.61 21.70
C ASN A 131 17.14 9.14 21.65
N ALA A 132 16.88 9.73 20.47
CA ALA A 132 16.57 11.15 20.35
C ALA A 132 15.36 11.56 21.19
N LEU A 133 14.28 10.77 21.17
CA LEU A 133 13.08 10.98 21.97
C LEU A 133 13.33 10.87 23.47
N GLY A 134 14.10 9.87 23.90
CA GLY A 134 14.50 9.71 25.30
C GLY A 134 15.34 10.89 25.80
N ILE A 135 16.34 11.32 25.02
CA ILE A 135 17.17 12.50 25.33
C ILE A 135 16.29 13.76 25.37
N LEU A 136 15.40 13.93 24.40
CA LEU A 136 14.49 15.07 24.30
C LEU A 136 13.58 15.18 25.53
N GLN A 137 12.96 14.08 25.95
CA GLN A 137 12.09 14.05 27.12
C GLN A 137 12.84 14.49 28.40
N VAL A 138 14.07 14.00 28.57
CA VAL A 138 14.93 14.40 29.69
C VAL A 138 15.36 15.86 29.58
N ALA A 139 15.74 16.31 28.38
CA ALA A 139 16.16 17.69 28.14
C ALA A 139 15.03 18.70 28.40
N VAL A 140 13.79 18.36 28.04
CA VAL A 140 12.58 19.13 28.40
C VAL A 140 12.42 19.18 29.91
N ASN A 141 12.50 18.05 30.61
CA ASN A 141 12.35 17.96 32.07
C ASN A 141 13.44 18.76 32.82
N LEU A 142 14.67 18.74 32.32
CA LEU A 142 15.80 19.49 32.90
C LEU A 142 15.85 20.96 32.43
N GLY A 143 15.00 21.37 31.49
CA GLY A 143 14.93 22.73 30.96
C GLY A 143 16.20 23.14 30.22
N SER A 144 16.63 22.33 29.25
CA SER A 144 17.82 22.56 28.41
C SER A 144 17.44 22.88 26.94
N PRO A 145 17.28 24.15 26.57
CA PRO A 145 16.76 24.53 25.25
C PRO A 145 17.69 24.16 24.08
N GLU A 146 19.01 24.16 24.27
CA GLU A 146 19.98 23.85 23.20
C GLU A 146 19.91 22.36 22.79
N ILE A 147 19.83 21.46 23.77
CA ILE A 147 19.67 20.02 23.52
C ILE A 147 18.28 19.74 22.94
N VAL A 148 17.24 20.42 23.44
CA VAL A 148 15.87 20.30 22.86
C VAL A 148 15.88 20.67 21.39
N ALA A 149 16.46 21.81 21.01
CA ALA A 149 16.58 22.23 19.62
C ALA A 149 17.35 21.20 18.77
N THR A 150 18.46 20.69 19.30
CA THR A 150 19.28 19.66 18.64
C THR A 150 18.49 18.37 18.39
N CYS A 151 17.72 17.90 19.36
CA CYS A 151 16.89 16.72 19.19
C CYS A 151 15.73 16.97 18.22
N VAL A 152 15.13 18.16 18.24
CA VAL A 152 14.09 18.54 17.28
C VAL A 152 14.63 18.55 15.85
N ASP A 153 15.80 19.17 15.63
CA ASP A 153 16.45 19.20 14.31
C ASP A 153 16.78 17.78 13.82
N PHE A 154 17.22 16.89 14.72
CA PHE A 154 17.43 15.48 14.40
C PHE A 154 16.13 14.79 13.98
N LEU A 155 15.06 14.96 14.75
CA LEU A 155 13.77 14.35 14.48
C LEU A 155 13.21 14.86 13.15
N GLU A 156 13.21 16.18 12.93
CA GLU A 156 12.75 16.82 11.70
C GLU A 156 13.45 16.26 10.46
N ALA A 157 14.78 16.05 10.54
CA ALA A 157 15.60 15.54 9.44
C ALA A 157 15.58 14.00 9.28
N SER A 158 15.03 13.25 10.23
CA SER A 158 15.07 11.77 10.23
C SER A 158 13.77 11.13 9.71
N PRO A 159 13.83 10.02 8.94
CA PRO A 159 12.64 9.22 8.66
C PRO A 159 12.14 8.54 9.94
N TRP A 160 10.83 8.29 10.04
CA TRP A 160 10.19 7.64 11.19
C TRP A 160 9.33 6.47 10.74
N GLU A 161 9.24 5.45 11.59
CA GLU A 161 8.25 4.39 11.50
C GLU A 161 6.95 4.79 12.22
N GLU A 162 5.83 4.11 11.93
CA GLU A 162 4.53 4.36 12.56
C GLU A 162 4.59 4.29 14.09
N ALA A 163 5.30 3.30 14.64
CA ALA A 163 5.50 3.16 16.08
C ALA A 163 6.30 4.33 16.68
N GLU A 164 7.24 4.91 15.92
CA GLU A 164 8.03 6.07 16.35
C GLU A 164 7.20 7.34 16.28
N GLU A 165 6.33 7.47 15.27
CA GLU A 165 5.36 8.57 15.14
C GLU A 165 4.41 8.63 16.35
N GLU A 166 3.88 7.49 16.80
CA GLU A 166 3.05 7.44 18.01
C GLU A 166 3.79 7.93 19.26
N GLU A 167 5.07 7.59 19.40
CA GLU A 167 5.90 8.04 20.51
C GLU A 167 6.23 9.53 20.39
N ILE A 168 6.51 10.03 19.19
CA ILE A 168 6.69 11.46 18.90
C ILE A 168 5.44 12.24 19.35
N LEU A 169 4.25 11.77 19.01
CA LEU A 169 2.98 12.40 19.40
C LEU A 169 2.75 12.43 20.92
N LYS A 170 3.32 11.48 21.67
CA LYS A 170 3.27 11.47 23.16
C LYS A 170 4.24 12.48 23.78
N VAL A 171 5.42 12.67 23.19
CA VAL A 171 6.49 13.53 23.72
C VAL A 171 6.32 15.00 23.33
N ILE A 172 5.85 15.28 22.10
CA ILE A 172 5.75 16.64 21.55
C ILE A 172 4.97 17.66 22.40
N PRO A 173 3.84 17.33 23.06
CA PRO A 173 3.06 18.32 23.81
C PRO A 173 3.85 19.07 24.90
N GLY A 174 4.95 18.49 25.41
CA GLY A 174 5.84 19.12 26.40
C GLY A 174 6.86 20.11 25.83
N ILE A 175 7.02 20.20 24.50
CA ILE A 175 8.08 20.97 23.82
C ILE A 175 7.62 22.39 23.47
N GLY A 176 6.32 22.59 23.26
CA GLY A 176 5.75 23.89 22.83
C GLY A 176 6.12 24.26 21.39
N LEU A 177 6.37 25.55 21.12
CA LEU A 177 6.59 26.08 19.77
C LEU A 177 7.81 25.50 19.04
N LEU A 178 8.78 24.94 19.78
CA LEU A 178 9.96 24.31 19.17
C LEU A 178 9.62 23.03 18.40
N ALA A 179 8.47 22.39 18.66
CA ALA A 179 8.06 21.18 17.96
C ALA A 179 7.39 21.43 16.59
N GLU A 180 7.16 22.69 16.20
CA GLU A 180 6.44 23.03 14.96
C GLU A 180 7.03 22.37 13.70
N PRO A 181 8.37 22.31 13.48
CA PRO A 181 8.94 21.66 12.30
C PRO A 181 8.63 20.16 12.22
N VAL A 182 8.61 19.47 13.37
CA VAL A 182 8.28 18.04 13.49
C VAL A 182 6.78 17.85 13.28
N LEU A 183 5.94 18.70 13.88
CA LEU A 183 4.48 18.68 13.73
C LEU A 183 4.03 18.99 12.29
N ALA A 184 4.76 19.82 11.55
CA ALA A 184 4.44 20.16 10.17
C ALA A 184 4.40 18.92 9.26
N ARG A 185 5.15 17.85 9.59
CA ARG A 185 5.11 16.56 8.87
C ARG A 185 3.84 15.76 9.11
N LEU A 186 3.18 15.98 10.24
CA LEU A 186 1.97 15.28 10.68
C LEU A 186 0.69 16.06 10.39
N GLN A 187 0.81 17.28 9.83
CA GLN A 187 -0.35 18.07 9.47
C GLN A 187 -1.12 17.42 8.32
N PRO A 188 -2.47 17.44 8.35
CA PRO A 188 -3.28 16.94 7.25
C PRO A 188 -2.86 17.60 5.93
N VAL A 189 -2.64 16.78 4.91
CA VAL A 189 -2.27 17.29 3.59
C VAL A 189 -3.44 18.09 3.01
N ASN A 190 -3.13 19.20 2.35
CA ASN A 190 -4.13 20.01 1.64
C ASN A 190 -4.92 19.13 0.64
N PRO A 191 -6.26 19.07 0.73
CA PRO A 191 -7.09 18.27 -0.19
C PRO A 191 -6.84 18.57 -1.66
N ALA A 192 -6.57 19.84 -2.02
CA ALA A 192 -6.24 20.21 -3.40
C ALA A 192 -4.90 19.62 -3.87
N GLY A 193 -3.94 19.44 -2.96
CA GLY A 193 -2.68 18.77 -3.21
C GLY A 193 -2.88 17.28 -3.50
N ILE A 194 -3.72 16.61 -2.71
CA ILE A 194 -4.08 15.20 -2.89
C ILE A 194 -4.72 14.98 -4.26
N VAL A 195 -5.72 15.80 -4.62
CA VAL A 195 -6.40 15.73 -5.93
C VAL A 195 -5.42 15.94 -7.07
N LYS A 196 -4.52 16.93 -6.96
CA LYS A 196 -3.51 17.20 -7.98
C LYS A 196 -2.54 16.03 -8.14
N LEU A 197 -2.11 15.42 -7.04
CA LEU A 197 -1.24 14.25 -7.05
C LEU A 197 -1.94 13.07 -7.74
N PHE A 198 -3.18 12.77 -7.34
CA PHE A 198 -3.99 11.70 -7.92
C PHE A 198 -4.16 11.85 -9.44
N LEU A 199 -4.52 13.05 -9.92
CA LEU A 199 -4.68 13.31 -11.35
C LEU A 199 -3.35 13.21 -12.11
N SER A 200 -2.25 13.68 -11.51
CA SER A 200 -0.91 13.59 -12.10
C SER A 200 -0.43 12.14 -12.21
N ALA A 201 -0.66 11.34 -11.16
CA ALA A 201 -0.37 9.91 -11.15
C ALA A 201 -1.23 9.19 -12.20
N THR A 202 -2.52 9.51 -12.29
CA THR A 202 -3.44 8.93 -13.29
C THR A 202 -2.98 9.22 -14.72
N LEU A 203 -2.60 10.47 -15.01
CA LEU A 203 -2.03 10.85 -16.30
C LEU A 203 -0.74 10.06 -16.59
N PHE A 204 0.15 9.94 -15.61
CA PHE A 204 1.40 9.20 -15.76
C PHE A 204 1.15 7.70 -16.02
N ALA A 205 0.31 7.07 -15.20
CA ALA A 205 -0.04 5.66 -15.28
C ALA A 205 -0.77 5.28 -16.58
N THR A 206 -1.47 6.23 -17.21
CA THR A 206 -2.13 6.01 -18.51
C THR A 206 -1.24 6.39 -19.69
N SER A 207 -0.13 7.11 -19.50
CA SER A 207 0.72 7.62 -20.59
C SER A 207 1.47 6.54 -21.37
N ALA A 208 1.88 6.88 -22.61
CA ALA A 208 2.73 6.02 -23.43
C ALA A 208 4.18 6.18 -22.98
N LEU A 209 4.60 5.38 -22.01
CA LEU A 209 5.94 5.43 -21.43
C LEU A 209 6.89 4.41 -22.09
N PRO A 210 8.20 4.69 -22.16
CA PRO A 210 9.21 3.71 -22.58
C PRO A 210 9.23 2.51 -21.61
N LEU A 211 9.62 1.32 -22.11
CA LEU A 211 9.76 0.12 -21.28
C LEU A 211 10.71 0.31 -20.07
N SER A 212 11.71 1.17 -20.20
CA SER A 212 12.64 1.51 -19.10
C SER A 212 11.97 2.18 -17.91
N MET A 213 10.73 2.67 -18.06
CA MET A 213 9.93 3.29 -17.01
C MET A 213 8.72 2.41 -16.62
N ALA A 214 8.70 1.14 -17.01
CA ALA A 214 7.61 0.23 -16.67
C ALA A 214 7.42 0.09 -15.15
N ASP A 215 8.51 -0.07 -14.39
CA ASP A 215 8.45 -0.19 -12.93
C ASP A 215 7.83 1.05 -12.26
N LEU A 216 8.17 2.25 -12.77
CA LEU A 216 7.60 3.51 -12.28
C LEU A 216 6.11 3.61 -12.59
N LYS A 217 5.69 3.12 -13.76
CA LYS A 217 4.29 3.08 -14.16
C LYS A 217 3.50 2.14 -13.27
N THR A 218 4.01 0.93 -13.03
CA THR A 218 3.42 -0.05 -12.11
C THR A 218 3.30 0.53 -10.70
N SER A 219 4.37 1.17 -10.20
CA SER A 219 4.31 1.84 -8.89
C SER A 219 3.23 2.93 -8.86
N ALA A 220 3.10 3.76 -9.90
CA ALA A 220 2.02 4.75 -9.98
C ALA A 220 0.63 4.10 -9.99
N GLN A 221 0.46 2.97 -10.69
CA GLN A 221 -0.78 2.20 -10.73
C GLN A 221 -1.15 1.67 -9.33
N GLU A 222 -0.20 1.08 -8.61
CA GLU A 222 -0.37 0.59 -7.23
C GLU A 222 -0.72 1.73 -6.25
N GLN A 223 -0.05 2.88 -6.36
CA GLN A 223 -0.36 4.04 -5.50
C GLN A 223 -1.77 4.58 -5.76
N ILE A 224 -2.23 4.60 -7.02
CA ILE A 224 -3.62 4.99 -7.35
C ILE A 224 -4.61 3.98 -6.76
N GLU A 225 -4.31 2.69 -6.83
CA GLU A 225 -5.17 1.66 -6.23
C GLU A 225 -5.27 1.82 -4.71
N TYR A 226 -4.14 2.11 -4.06
CA TYR A 226 -4.06 2.36 -2.63
C TYR A 226 -4.89 3.59 -2.23
N MET A 227 -4.72 4.71 -2.95
CA MET A 227 -5.50 5.95 -2.73
C MET A 227 -7.02 5.78 -2.88
N LEU A 228 -7.48 4.71 -3.57
CA LEU A 228 -8.89 4.40 -3.79
C LEU A 228 -9.37 3.22 -2.94
N THR A 229 -8.60 2.77 -1.94
CA THR A 229 -9.04 1.75 -0.99
C THR A 229 -10.09 2.37 -0.05
N GLU A 230 -11.16 1.62 0.24
CA GLU A 230 -12.25 2.07 1.11
C GLU A 230 -11.78 2.10 2.57
N ASP A 231 -11.29 3.25 3.01
CA ASP A 231 -11.01 3.55 4.42
C ASP A 231 -12.02 4.59 4.94
N ASP A 232 -12.33 4.58 6.25
CA ASP A 232 -13.31 5.49 6.88
C ASP A 232 -12.97 6.99 6.67
N ASP A 233 -11.71 7.30 6.38
CA ASP A 233 -11.17 8.64 6.13
C ASP A 233 -10.77 8.89 4.67
N ALA A 234 -11.21 8.04 3.73
CA ALA A 234 -10.83 8.14 2.32
C ALA A 234 -11.18 9.53 1.75
N PRO A 235 -10.21 10.24 1.14
CA PRO A 235 -10.49 11.56 0.57
C PRO A 235 -11.60 11.42 -0.48
N LEU A 236 -12.52 12.38 -0.52
CA LEU A 236 -13.75 12.42 -1.34
C LEU A 236 -13.51 12.40 -2.88
N ILE A 237 -12.36 11.92 -3.35
CA ILE A 237 -11.94 11.74 -4.74
C ILE A 237 -12.99 10.96 -5.53
N THR A 238 -13.55 9.91 -4.94
CA THR A 238 -14.54 9.02 -5.59
C THR A 238 -15.91 9.68 -5.79
N SER A 239 -16.18 10.79 -5.11
CA SER A 239 -17.48 11.49 -5.19
C SER A 239 -17.48 12.73 -6.09
N ASP A 240 -16.30 13.21 -6.50
CA ASP A 240 -16.13 14.45 -7.26
C ASP A 240 -16.24 14.18 -8.78
N GLU A 241 -17.27 14.75 -9.40
CA GLU A 241 -17.54 14.59 -10.83
C GLU A 241 -16.52 15.30 -11.74
N ASP A 242 -15.90 16.40 -11.30
CA ASP A 242 -14.86 17.08 -12.07
C ASP A 242 -13.57 16.24 -12.11
N ILE A 243 -13.26 15.58 -11.00
CA ILE A 243 -12.15 14.62 -10.92
C ILE A 243 -12.44 13.42 -11.84
N LYS A 244 -13.62 12.79 -11.70
CA LYS A 244 -14.05 11.68 -12.55
C LYS A 244 -13.98 12.02 -14.03
N SER A 245 -14.40 13.23 -14.43
CA SER A 245 -14.35 13.67 -15.82
C SER A 245 -12.91 13.75 -16.35
N LYS A 246 -11.95 14.26 -15.55
CA LYS A 246 -10.54 14.33 -15.94
C LYS A 246 -9.91 12.94 -16.02
N VAL A 247 -10.18 12.08 -15.03
CA VAL A 247 -9.75 10.69 -15.04
C VAL A 247 -10.26 9.98 -16.29
N LYS A 248 -11.56 10.11 -16.58
CA LYS A 248 -12.20 9.55 -17.76
C LYS A 248 -11.49 9.97 -19.05
N GLN A 249 -11.09 11.25 -19.19
CA GLN A 249 -10.35 11.72 -20.36
C GLN A 249 -9.04 10.93 -20.57
N HIS A 250 -8.24 10.77 -19.51
CA HIS A 250 -6.97 10.04 -19.58
C HIS A 250 -7.15 8.57 -19.96
N PHE A 251 -8.18 7.91 -19.42
CA PHE A 251 -8.52 6.53 -19.81
C PHE A 251 -9.05 6.41 -21.24
N MET A 252 -9.80 7.40 -21.75
CA MET A 252 -10.23 7.41 -23.16
C MET A 252 -9.04 7.52 -24.12
N GLU A 253 -8.00 8.28 -23.77
CA GLU A 253 -6.77 8.38 -24.55
C GLU A 253 -5.99 7.05 -24.55
N LEU A 254 -5.99 6.31 -23.41
CA LEU A 254 -5.44 4.97 -23.31
C LEU A 254 -6.21 3.97 -24.20
N LEU A 255 -7.56 3.97 -24.11
CA LEU A 255 -8.42 3.13 -24.93
C LEU A 255 -8.25 3.40 -26.42
N THR A 256 -8.12 4.67 -26.81
CA THR A 256 -7.89 5.05 -28.21
C THR A 256 -6.59 4.45 -28.76
N ARG A 257 -5.50 4.50 -27.98
CA ARG A 257 -4.23 3.88 -28.37
C ARG A 257 -4.32 2.35 -28.49
N PHE A 258 -4.98 1.70 -27.53
CA PHE A 258 -5.24 0.27 -27.59
C PHE A 258 -6.06 -0.10 -28.83
N ASN A 259 -7.13 0.63 -29.11
CA ASN A 259 -7.97 0.39 -30.29
C ASN A 259 -7.17 0.53 -31.58
N ASN A 260 -6.31 1.55 -31.68
CA ASN A 260 -5.46 1.75 -32.85
C ASN A 260 -4.55 0.54 -33.08
N LEU A 261 -3.91 0.02 -32.01
CA LEU A 261 -3.07 -1.17 -32.08
C LEU A 261 -3.86 -2.41 -32.52
N VAL A 262 -5.02 -2.64 -31.91
CA VAL A 262 -5.90 -3.79 -32.24
C VAL A 262 -6.39 -3.72 -33.69
N ASN A 263 -6.66 -2.52 -34.20
CA ASN A 263 -7.12 -2.30 -35.57
C ASN A 263 -5.98 -2.36 -36.61
N SER A 264 -4.74 -2.05 -36.20
CA SER A 264 -3.59 -2.00 -37.11
C SER A 264 -2.87 -3.33 -37.28
N CYS A 265 -3.28 -4.38 -36.56
CA CYS A 265 -2.51 -5.62 -36.37
C CYS A 265 -1.99 -6.20 -37.71
N GLU A 266 -0.73 -5.89 -38.01
CA GLU A 266 0.15 -6.51 -39.00
C GLU A 266 1.32 -7.14 -38.22
N THR A 267 1.70 -8.36 -38.60
CA THR A 267 2.47 -9.34 -37.81
C THR A 267 3.93 -8.94 -37.52
N GLU A 268 4.17 -8.02 -36.60
CA GLU A 268 5.52 -7.72 -36.07
C GLU A 268 5.62 -8.05 -34.56
N ASP A 269 6.69 -8.72 -34.14
CA ASP A 269 6.95 -9.12 -32.74
C ASP A 269 6.96 -7.91 -31.76
N SER A 270 7.34 -6.72 -32.24
CA SER A 270 7.32 -5.49 -31.44
C SER A 270 5.91 -5.06 -31.03
N GLN A 271 4.90 -5.36 -31.87
CA GLN A 271 3.50 -5.05 -31.61
C GLN A 271 2.88 -6.04 -30.63
N MET A 272 3.40 -7.27 -30.55
CA MET A 272 2.93 -8.29 -29.58
C MET A 272 3.21 -7.87 -28.14
N ASN A 273 4.45 -7.46 -27.85
CA ASN A 273 4.81 -6.99 -26.50
C ASN A 273 3.98 -5.76 -26.12
N GLN A 274 3.74 -4.85 -27.07
CA GLN A 274 2.87 -3.69 -26.82
C GLN A 274 1.43 -4.12 -26.53
N PHE A 275 0.88 -5.10 -27.26
CA PHE A 275 -0.47 -5.61 -27.03
C PHE A 275 -0.61 -6.21 -25.63
N GLN A 276 0.36 -7.01 -25.19
CA GLN A 276 0.38 -7.55 -23.83
C GLN A 276 0.47 -6.45 -22.76
N CYS A 277 1.34 -5.46 -22.94
CA CYS A 277 1.41 -4.31 -22.03
C CYS A 277 0.08 -3.55 -21.94
N PHE A 278 -0.60 -3.33 -23.08
CA PHE A 278 -1.92 -2.72 -23.06
C PHE A 278 -2.96 -3.59 -22.34
N LEU A 279 -2.93 -4.91 -22.48
CA LEU A 279 -3.88 -5.78 -21.77
C LEU A 279 -3.69 -5.70 -20.25
N VAL A 280 -2.44 -5.59 -19.78
CA VAL A 280 -2.15 -5.31 -18.35
C VAL A 280 -2.76 -3.96 -17.95
N ASP A 281 -2.52 -2.91 -18.74
CA ASP A 281 -3.11 -1.59 -18.49
C ASP A 281 -4.65 -1.61 -18.52
N MET A 282 -5.27 -2.41 -19.38
CA MET A 282 -6.73 -2.54 -19.48
C MET A 282 -7.31 -3.26 -18.26
N SER A 283 -6.63 -4.27 -17.73
CA SER A 283 -7.08 -4.95 -16.51
C SER A 283 -7.04 -4.00 -15.32
N TRP A 284 -5.96 -3.24 -15.17
CA TRP A 284 -5.82 -2.17 -14.18
C TRP A 284 -6.88 -1.08 -14.37
N ALA A 285 -7.03 -0.57 -15.59
CA ALA A 285 -8.02 0.45 -15.93
C ALA A 285 -9.44 0.03 -15.55
N CYS A 286 -9.81 -1.22 -15.84
CA CYS A 286 -11.11 -1.77 -15.49
C CYS A 286 -11.34 -1.74 -13.97
N GLN A 287 -10.34 -2.06 -13.16
CA GLN A 287 -10.43 -1.99 -11.69
C GLN A 287 -10.59 -0.55 -11.20
N ILE A 288 -9.75 0.37 -11.67
CA ILE A 288 -9.82 1.79 -11.25
C ILE A 288 -11.15 2.43 -11.65
N LEU A 289 -11.60 2.22 -12.88
CA LEU A 289 -12.88 2.77 -13.36
C LEU A 289 -14.09 2.16 -12.65
N THR A 290 -13.96 0.93 -12.14
CA THR A 290 -14.99 0.31 -11.28
C THR A 290 -15.04 1.00 -9.92
N LYS A 291 -13.89 1.19 -9.25
CA LYS A 291 -13.79 1.91 -7.97
C LYS A 291 -14.29 3.36 -8.04
N LEU A 292 -14.14 3.99 -9.21
CA LEU A 292 -14.62 5.36 -9.48
C LEU A 292 -16.05 5.43 -10.04
N GLU A 293 -16.73 4.30 -10.21
CA GLU A 293 -18.09 4.19 -10.76
C GLU A 293 -18.27 4.80 -12.17
N ILE A 294 -17.22 4.82 -12.98
CA ILE A 294 -17.20 5.39 -14.35
C ILE A 294 -16.83 4.35 -15.42
N LEU A 295 -17.14 3.08 -15.17
CA LEU A 295 -16.80 1.94 -16.02
C LEU A 295 -17.55 1.90 -17.37
N LYS A 296 -18.67 2.62 -17.51
CA LYS A 296 -19.57 2.52 -18.66
C LYS A 296 -18.86 2.69 -20.02
N ASP A 297 -18.06 3.73 -20.18
CA ASP A 297 -17.41 4.03 -21.46
C ASP A 297 -16.33 2.99 -21.81
N PHE A 298 -15.66 2.42 -20.81
CA PHE A 298 -14.72 1.31 -21.01
C PHE A 298 -15.44 0.07 -21.54
N VAL A 299 -16.57 -0.31 -20.92
CA VAL A 299 -17.39 -1.45 -21.36
C VAL A 299 -17.92 -1.20 -22.77
N GLU A 300 -18.45 -0.01 -23.06
CA GLU A 300 -18.91 0.32 -24.40
C GLU A 300 -17.79 0.26 -25.44
N ASN A 301 -16.59 0.74 -25.10
CA ASN A 301 -15.42 0.64 -25.97
C ASN A 301 -15.05 -0.83 -26.23
N TRP A 302 -14.90 -1.63 -25.17
CA TRP A 302 -14.54 -3.05 -25.26
C TRP A 302 -15.53 -3.83 -26.13
N VAL A 303 -16.84 -3.57 -25.98
CA VAL A 303 -17.88 -4.15 -26.83
C VAL A 303 -17.65 -3.82 -28.30
N ASN A 304 -17.34 -2.56 -28.62
CA ASN A 304 -17.15 -2.12 -30.02
C ASN A 304 -15.90 -2.73 -30.67
N VAL A 305 -14.85 -3.00 -29.91
CA VAL A 305 -13.59 -3.56 -30.44
C VAL A 305 -13.45 -5.07 -30.26
N SER A 306 -14.42 -5.74 -29.64
CA SER A 306 -14.36 -7.16 -29.28
C SER A 306 -14.03 -8.08 -30.46
N GLU A 307 -14.62 -7.86 -31.63
CA GLU A 307 -14.30 -8.66 -32.83
C GLU A 307 -12.83 -8.53 -33.24
N ASN A 308 -12.28 -7.32 -33.15
CA ASN A 308 -10.91 -7.06 -33.57
C ASN A 308 -9.92 -7.59 -32.53
N ILE A 309 -10.28 -7.56 -31.24
CA ILE A 309 -9.48 -8.21 -30.18
C ILE A 309 -9.37 -9.71 -30.45
N VAL A 310 -10.50 -10.39 -30.70
CA VAL A 310 -10.48 -11.84 -31.00
C VAL A 310 -9.66 -12.13 -32.25
N LYS A 311 -9.82 -11.35 -33.32
CA LYS A 311 -9.00 -11.48 -34.55
C LYS A 311 -7.50 -11.27 -34.28
N ALA A 312 -7.13 -10.25 -33.51
CA ALA A 312 -5.74 -9.97 -33.16
C ALA A 312 -5.14 -11.15 -32.38
N VAL A 313 -5.86 -11.67 -31.38
CA VAL A 313 -5.43 -12.84 -30.60
C VAL A 313 -5.31 -14.09 -31.48
N ASP A 314 -6.22 -14.31 -32.42
CA ASP A 314 -6.17 -15.45 -33.34
C ASP A 314 -4.99 -15.36 -34.33
N GLN A 315 -4.60 -14.15 -34.75
CA GLN A 315 -3.46 -13.91 -35.63
C GLN A 315 -2.12 -14.12 -34.92
N ILE A 316 -1.97 -13.55 -33.71
CA ILE A 316 -0.81 -13.76 -32.84
C ILE A 316 -0.68 -15.27 -32.48
N SER A 317 -1.82 -15.96 -32.51
CA SER A 317 -2.10 -17.41 -32.56
C SER A 317 -0.98 -18.36 -32.97
N GLN A 318 -0.33 -17.99 -34.08
CA GLN A 318 0.48 -18.88 -34.90
C GLN A 318 1.95 -18.94 -34.45
N GLN A 319 2.35 -18.09 -33.49
CA GLN A 319 3.73 -17.92 -33.05
C GLN A 319 3.89 -18.27 -31.56
N GLY A 320 4.11 -19.57 -31.26
CA GLY A 320 4.89 -20.07 -30.10
C GLY A 320 4.50 -19.73 -28.65
N GLU A 321 4.39 -18.46 -28.25
CA GLU A 321 4.21 -18.01 -26.86
C GLU A 321 2.79 -17.43 -26.65
N MET A 322 1.84 -18.34 -26.91
CA MET A 322 0.37 -18.29 -26.96
C MET A 322 -0.47 -17.65 -25.85
N LEU A 323 -0.13 -18.04 -24.62
CA LEU A 323 -1.14 -18.39 -23.63
C LEU A 323 -1.41 -17.26 -22.64
N GLU A 324 -0.38 -16.55 -22.23
CA GLU A 324 -0.47 -15.45 -21.28
C GLU A 324 -1.35 -14.31 -21.82
N THR A 325 -1.16 -13.95 -23.10
CA THR A 325 -2.01 -12.99 -23.81
C THR A 325 -3.47 -13.43 -23.83
N LYS A 326 -3.74 -14.71 -24.12
CA LYS A 326 -5.10 -15.27 -24.09
C LYS A 326 -5.72 -15.19 -22.70
N VAL A 327 -4.93 -15.44 -21.65
CA VAL A 327 -5.37 -15.28 -20.26
C VAL A 327 -5.74 -13.86 -19.94
N LYS A 328 -4.88 -12.90 -20.28
CA LYS A 328 -5.15 -11.49 -20.01
C LYS A 328 -6.36 -10.96 -20.76
N VAL A 329 -6.58 -11.39 -22.00
CA VAL A 329 -7.81 -11.05 -22.74
C VAL A 329 -9.05 -11.62 -22.04
N ILE A 330 -9.00 -12.86 -21.58
CA ILE A 330 -10.10 -13.47 -20.83
C ILE A 330 -10.35 -12.74 -19.51
N GLU A 331 -9.30 -12.37 -18.77
CA GLU A 331 -9.40 -11.65 -17.50
C GLU A 331 -10.14 -10.32 -17.66
N VAL A 332 -9.73 -9.50 -18.64
CA VAL A 332 -10.40 -8.23 -18.92
C VAL A 332 -11.84 -8.45 -19.41
N THR A 333 -12.04 -9.44 -20.30
CA THR A 333 -13.37 -9.75 -20.84
C THR A 333 -14.32 -10.26 -19.76
N SER A 334 -13.83 -11.03 -18.78
CA SER A 334 -14.65 -11.49 -17.64
C SER A 334 -15.22 -10.32 -16.87
N LYS A 335 -14.37 -9.36 -16.47
CA LYS A 335 -14.81 -8.15 -15.75
C LYS A 335 -15.83 -7.34 -16.56
N VAL A 336 -15.63 -7.24 -17.88
CA VAL A 336 -16.59 -6.57 -18.78
C VAL A 336 -17.93 -7.30 -18.83
N LEU A 337 -17.91 -8.63 -18.98
CA LEU A 337 -19.13 -9.44 -19.02
C LEU A 337 -19.87 -9.42 -17.68
N GLU A 338 -19.16 -9.48 -16.55
CA GLU A 338 -19.72 -9.34 -15.21
C GLU A 338 -20.42 -8.00 -15.03
N ALA A 339 -19.78 -6.90 -15.45
CA ALA A 339 -20.37 -5.57 -15.38
C ALA A 339 -21.69 -5.48 -16.17
N ILE A 340 -21.79 -6.17 -17.32
CA ILE A 340 -23.02 -6.26 -18.11
C ILE A 340 -24.04 -7.20 -17.44
N ALA A 341 -23.59 -8.36 -16.95
CA ALA A 341 -24.40 -9.43 -16.40
C ALA A 341 -25.14 -9.05 -15.12
N TYR A 342 -24.47 -8.30 -14.25
CA TYR A 342 -25.00 -7.90 -12.94
C TYR A 342 -25.59 -6.48 -12.93
N GLY A 343 -25.67 -5.84 -14.10
CA GLY A 343 -26.38 -4.58 -14.26
C GLY A 343 -25.59 -3.33 -13.86
N ASN A 344 -24.30 -3.45 -13.56
CA ASN A 344 -23.40 -2.30 -13.32
C ASN A 344 -23.31 -1.41 -14.57
N VAL A 345 -23.37 -2.02 -15.76
CA VAL A 345 -23.46 -1.30 -17.04
C VAL A 345 -24.62 -1.86 -17.87
N ILE A 346 -25.67 -1.05 -18.04
CA ILE A 346 -26.85 -1.43 -18.82
C ILE A 346 -26.59 -1.15 -20.31
N LEU A 347 -26.60 -2.22 -21.11
CA LEU A 347 -26.45 -2.15 -22.57
C LEU A 347 -27.74 -2.57 -23.32
N PRO A 348 -28.00 -1.99 -24.50
CA PRO A 348 -29.07 -2.46 -25.38
C PRO A 348 -28.93 -3.94 -25.73
N THR A 349 -30.07 -4.62 -25.96
CA THR A 349 -30.13 -6.04 -26.31
C THR A 349 -29.18 -6.43 -27.44
N ILE A 350 -29.05 -5.59 -28.46
CA ILE A 350 -28.17 -5.85 -29.62
C ILE A 350 -26.71 -5.96 -29.19
N LYS A 351 -26.23 -5.05 -28.33
CA LYS A 351 -24.85 -5.08 -27.80
C LYS A 351 -24.62 -6.29 -26.89
N ARG A 352 -25.60 -6.63 -26.03
CA ARG A 352 -25.53 -7.82 -25.16
C ARG A 352 -25.47 -9.12 -25.97
N LEU A 353 -26.32 -9.26 -27.00
CA LEU A 353 -26.30 -10.40 -27.91
C LEU A 353 -24.96 -10.49 -28.65
N HIS A 354 -24.45 -9.37 -29.16
CA HIS A 354 -23.16 -9.29 -29.85
C HIS A 354 -22.02 -9.83 -28.99
N MET A 355 -21.94 -9.41 -27.73
CA MET A 355 -20.95 -9.93 -26.77
C MET A 355 -21.03 -11.44 -26.60
N VAL A 356 -22.23 -12.00 -26.43
CA VAL A 356 -22.40 -13.45 -26.32
C VAL A 356 -21.93 -14.15 -27.60
N LYS A 357 -22.32 -13.66 -28.78
CA LYS A 357 -21.98 -14.28 -30.07
C LYS A 357 -20.48 -14.26 -30.38
N ILE A 358 -19.72 -13.28 -29.87
CA ILE A 358 -18.26 -13.20 -30.06
C ILE A 358 -17.52 -14.04 -29.02
N TRP A 359 -17.82 -13.82 -27.74
CA TRP A 359 -16.97 -14.34 -26.66
C TRP A 359 -17.32 -15.76 -26.27
N LEU A 360 -18.57 -16.20 -26.43
CA LEU A 360 -18.98 -17.56 -26.09
C LEU A 360 -18.25 -18.62 -26.95
N PRO A 361 -18.13 -18.49 -28.29
CA PRO A 361 -17.31 -19.41 -29.08
C PRO A 361 -15.83 -19.37 -28.70
N PHE A 362 -15.27 -18.19 -28.47
CA PHE A 362 -13.86 -18.01 -28.11
C PHE A 362 -13.51 -18.74 -26.81
N VAL A 363 -14.30 -18.51 -25.76
CA VAL A 363 -14.15 -19.12 -24.45
C VAL A 363 -14.31 -20.64 -24.49
N ARG A 364 -15.26 -21.15 -25.29
CA ARG A 364 -15.48 -22.60 -25.53
C ARG A 364 -14.26 -23.28 -26.13
N ILE A 365 -13.54 -22.62 -27.03
CA ILE A 365 -12.33 -23.19 -27.66
C ILE A 365 -11.16 -23.16 -26.68
N LEU A 366 -11.06 -22.12 -25.87
CA LEU A 366 -9.94 -21.93 -24.96
C LEU A 366 -10.00 -22.83 -23.71
N LYS A 367 -11.18 -23.03 -23.11
CA LYS A 367 -11.29 -23.79 -21.85
C LYS A 367 -10.63 -25.19 -21.91
N PRO A 368 -10.87 -26.03 -22.94
CA PRO A 368 -10.22 -27.34 -23.02
C PRO A 368 -8.69 -27.27 -23.12
N LEU A 369 -8.14 -26.23 -23.76
CA LEU A 369 -6.69 -26.03 -23.87
C LEU A 369 -6.07 -25.78 -22.48
N PHE A 370 -6.73 -24.98 -21.66
CA PHE A 370 -6.30 -24.73 -20.28
C PHE A 370 -6.45 -25.98 -19.39
N ASP A 371 -7.54 -26.72 -19.56
CA ASP A 371 -7.76 -27.97 -18.80
C ASP A 371 -6.69 -29.03 -19.12
N SER A 372 -6.23 -29.14 -20.37
CA SER A 372 -5.11 -30.03 -20.70
C SER A 372 -3.79 -29.59 -20.07
N LEU A 373 -3.49 -28.29 -20.07
CA LEU A 373 -2.24 -27.75 -19.53
C LEU A 373 -2.14 -27.92 -18.00
N SER A 374 -3.26 -27.76 -17.29
CA SER A 374 -3.31 -27.95 -15.84
C SER A 374 -3.10 -29.41 -15.41
N ASN A 375 -3.35 -30.37 -16.30
CA ASN A 375 -3.21 -31.80 -16.00
C ASN A 375 -1.81 -32.34 -16.36
N GLU A 376 -1.12 -31.71 -17.31
CA GLU A 376 0.15 -32.21 -17.85
C GLU A 376 1.40 -31.61 -17.21
N ASN A 377 1.32 -30.42 -16.61
CA ASN A 377 2.46 -29.80 -15.94
C ASN A 377 2.05 -29.09 -14.65
N GLU A 378 2.78 -29.35 -13.56
CA GLU A 378 2.93 -28.41 -12.43
C GLU A 378 3.73 -27.15 -12.87
N CYS A 379 3.46 -26.60 -14.07
CA CYS A 379 4.13 -25.41 -14.56
C CYS A 379 3.49 -24.18 -13.91
N LEU A 380 4.28 -23.49 -13.09
CA LEU A 380 3.90 -22.32 -12.29
C LEU A 380 3.46 -21.09 -13.09
N VAL A 381 3.47 -21.13 -14.42
CA VAL A 381 3.49 -19.91 -15.24
C VAL A 381 2.10 -19.36 -15.57
N VAL A 382 1.04 -20.17 -15.64
CA VAL A 382 -0.30 -19.64 -15.95
C VAL A 382 -1.41 -20.46 -15.26
N LYS A 383 -1.54 -20.33 -13.94
CA LYS A 383 -2.79 -20.74 -13.28
C LYS A 383 -3.82 -19.64 -13.53
N MET A 384 -4.63 -19.81 -14.56
CA MET A 384 -5.88 -19.06 -14.63
C MET A 384 -6.76 -19.51 -13.47
N ASP A 385 -7.28 -18.55 -12.72
CA ASP A 385 -8.12 -18.84 -11.57
C ASP A 385 -9.38 -19.61 -11.99
N VAL A 386 -9.71 -20.67 -11.24
CA VAL A 386 -10.98 -21.39 -11.39
C VAL A 386 -12.15 -20.42 -11.22
N GLU A 387 -11.97 -19.39 -10.39
CA GLU A 387 -12.93 -18.32 -10.16
C GLU A 387 -13.26 -17.54 -11.44
N ILE A 388 -12.27 -17.27 -12.30
CA ILE A 388 -12.50 -16.53 -13.57
C ILE A 388 -13.44 -17.32 -14.49
N TRP A 389 -13.24 -18.63 -14.63
CA TRP A 389 -14.11 -19.47 -15.46
C TRP A 389 -15.52 -19.57 -14.89
N GLN A 390 -15.65 -19.73 -13.57
CA GLN A 390 -16.96 -19.77 -12.91
C GLN A 390 -17.71 -18.43 -13.07
N SER A 391 -16.99 -17.32 -12.92
CA SER A 391 -17.54 -15.98 -13.10
C SER A 391 -18.01 -15.74 -14.54
N LEU A 392 -17.21 -16.15 -15.53
CA LEU A 392 -17.59 -16.10 -16.94
C LEU A 392 -18.86 -16.90 -17.26
N GLU A 393 -18.96 -18.14 -16.78
CA GLU A 393 -20.14 -18.98 -16.95
C GLU A 393 -21.39 -18.33 -16.34
N SER A 394 -21.25 -17.79 -15.12
CA SER A 394 -22.33 -17.07 -14.42
C SER A 394 -22.75 -15.82 -15.19
N ALA A 395 -21.78 -15.06 -15.69
CA ALA A 395 -22.01 -13.85 -16.49
C ALA A 395 -22.73 -14.17 -17.80
N PHE A 396 -22.29 -15.18 -18.55
CA PHE A 396 -22.97 -15.64 -19.76
C PHE A 396 -24.40 -16.08 -19.47
N SER A 397 -24.60 -16.88 -18.42
CA SER A 397 -25.92 -17.36 -18.02
C SER A 397 -26.88 -16.20 -17.72
N SER A 398 -26.44 -15.22 -16.94
CA SER A 398 -27.23 -14.02 -16.63
C SER A 398 -27.54 -13.20 -17.89
N ILE A 399 -26.54 -12.93 -18.74
CA ILE A 399 -26.73 -12.15 -19.97
C ILE A 399 -27.74 -12.84 -20.89
N ILE A 400 -27.59 -14.15 -21.12
CA ILE A 400 -28.48 -14.93 -21.99
C ILE A 400 -29.91 -14.91 -21.42
N LEU A 401 -30.09 -15.15 -20.12
CA LEU A 401 -31.40 -15.13 -19.47
C LEU A 401 -32.12 -13.77 -19.57
N ALA A 402 -31.36 -12.68 -19.77
CA ALA A 402 -31.87 -11.34 -19.97
C ALA A 402 -32.11 -10.96 -21.46
N LEU A 403 -31.79 -11.83 -22.42
CA LEU A 403 -32.11 -11.62 -23.84
C LEU A 403 -33.58 -11.99 -24.15
N PRO A 404 -34.15 -11.51 -25.27
CA PRO A 404 -35.42 -12.01 -25.79
C PRO A 404 -35.43 -13.53 -25.98
N ALA A 405 -36.57 -14.18 -25.67
CA ALA A 405 -36.69 -15.64 -25.71
C ALA A 405 -36.34 -16.29 -27.07
N GLY A 406 -36.55 -15.59 -28.18
CA GLY A 406 -36.15 -16.07 -29.51
C GLY A 406 -34.63 -16.15 -29.68
N GLN A 407 -33.91 -15.15 -29.18
CA GLN A 407 -32.44 -15.13 -29.20
C GLN A 407 -31.86 -16.14 -28.21
N GLN A 408 -32.49 -16.33 -27.05
CA GLN A 408 -32.14 -17.41 -26.13
C GLN A 408 -32.22 -18.78 -26.80
N ALA A 409 -33.31 -19.04 -27.55
CA ALA A 409 -33.52 -20.30 -28.25
C ALA A 409 -32.40 -20.57 -29.26
N GLU A 410 -32.02 -19.57 -30.05
CA GLU A 410 -30.93 -19.68 -31.02
C GLU A 410 -29.60 -20.06 -30.35
N ILE A 411 -29.22 -19.36 -29.29
CA ILE A 411 -27.97 -19.62 -28.54
C ILE A 411 -27.98 -21.02 -27.91
N LEU A 412 -29.13 -21.44 -27.34
CA LEU A 412 -29.28 -22.75 -26.71
C LEU A 412 -29.26 -23.88 -27.74
N SER A 413 -29.85 -23.67 -28.92
CA SER A 413 -29.74 -24.63 -30.04
C SER A 413 -28.29 -24.79 -30.49
N GLU A 414 -27.56 -23.68 -30.70
CA GLU A 414 -26.14 -23.71 -31.04
C GLU A 414 -25.29 -24.38 -29.96
N TRP A 415 -25.63 -24.21 -28.68
CA TRP A 415 -24.97 -24.87 -27.56
C TRP A 415 -25.14 -26.39 -27.59
N LEU A 416 -26.37 -26.87 -27.81
CA LEU A 416 -26.67 -28.31 -27.86
C LEU A 416 -25.99 -29.02 -29.04
N GLU A 417 -25.75 -28.32 -30.14
CA GLU A 417 -25.04 -28.86 -31.31
C GLU A 417 -23.51 -28.77 -31.18
N ASN A 418 -23.00 -28.07 -30.17
CA ASN A 418 -21.57 -27.79 -30.04
C ASN A 418 -20.79 -28.99 -29.50
N LYS A 419 -19.58 -29.21 -30.04
CA LYS A 419 -18.66 -30.25 -29.56
C LYS A 419 -18.17 -30.00 -28.13
N HIS A 420 -18.11 -28.75 -27.69
CA HIS A 420 -17.63 -28.34 -26.37
C HIS A 420 -18.81 -27.99 -25.45
N ILE A 421 -19.84 -28.83 -25.41
CA ILE A 421 -21.08 -28.59 -24.65
C ILE A 421 -20.86 -28.44 -23.13
N ARG A 422 -19.76 -28.98 -22.60
CA ARG A 422 -19.47 -29.01 -21.16
C ARG A 422 -19.18 -27.64 -20.54
N TYR A 423 -18.75 -26.67 -21.33
CA TYR A 423 -18.43 -25.34 -20.80
C TYR A 423 -18.70 -24.24 -21.83
N PRO A 424 -19.36 -23.13 -21.46
CA PRO A 424 -20.09 -22.97 -20.20
C PRO A 424 -21.27 -23.95 -20.13
N ASP A 425 -21.58 -24.44 -18.94
CA ASP A 425 -22.78 -25.22 -18.69
C ASP A 425 -24.00 -24.29 -18.72
N LEU A 426 -24.82 -24.42 -19.78
CA LEU A 426 -26.04 -23.64 -19.97
C LEU A 426 -27.31 -24.43 -19.60
N THR A 427 -27.17 -25.53 -18.85
CA THR A 427 -28.30 -26.40 -18.47
C THR A 427 -29.36 -25.63 -17.70
N GLU A 428 -28.99 -24.83 -16.69
CA GLU A 428 -29.95 -24.03 -15.94
C GLU A 428 -30.65 -22.98 -16.84
N VAL A 429 -29.89 -22.34 -17.72
CA VAL A 429 -30.45 -21.37 -18.69
C VAL A 429 -31.49 -22.03 -19.59
N PHE A 430 -31.20 -23.25 -20.06
CA PHE A 430 -32.11 -24.06 -20.88
C PHE A 430 -33.38 -24.44 -20.12
N GLU A 431 -33.26 -24.87 -18.86
CA GLU A 431 -34.39 -25.20 -18.00
C GLU A 431 -35.31 -24.00 -17.77
N VAL A 432 -34.72 -22.84 -17.44
CA VAL A 432 -35.45 -21.58 -17.24
C VAL A 432 -36.14 -21.14 -18.53
N TRP A 433 -35.46 -21.23 -19.68
CA TRP A 433 -36.07 -20.94 -20.99
C TRP A 433 -37.26 -21.86 -21.29
N CYS A 434 -37.12 -23.17 -21.04
CA CYS A 434 -38.19 -24.15 -21.21
C CYS A 434 -39.40 -23.84 -20.33
N TYR A 435 -39.15 -23.52 -19.06
CA TYR A 435 -40.19 -23.13 -18.11
C TYR A 435 -40.92 -21.86 -18.58
N ARG A 436 -40.17 -20.79 -18.89
CA ARG A 436 -40.73 -19.51 -19.36
C ARG A 436 -41.55 -19.68 -20.64
N SER A 437 -41.07 -20.49 -21.58
CA SER A 437 -41.76 -20.79 -22.84
C SER A 437 -43.08 -21.56 -22.62
N LYS A 438 -43.08 -22.57 -21.73
CA LYS A 438 -44.31 -23.31 -21.36
C LYS A 438 -45.34 -22.39 -20.68
N VAL A 439 -44.91 -21.54 -19.75
CA VAL A 439 -45.79 -20.60 -19.04
C VAL A 439 -46.36 -19.56 -20.01
N ALA A 440 -45.54 -18.98 -20.90
CA ALA A 440 -45.99 -18.02 -21.90
C ALA A 440 -47.08 -18.62 -22.82
N ASN A 441 -46.90 -19.85 -23.28
CA ASN A 441 -47.90 -20.55 -24.10
C ASN A 441 -49.23 -20.77 -23.34
N ARG A 442 -49.18 -21.15 -22.06
CA ARG A 442 -50.40 -21.27 -21.23
C ARG A 442 -51.12 -19.94 -21.07
N ARG A 443 -50.39 -18.84 -20.82
CA ARG A 443 -50.95 -17.48 -20.71
C ARG A 443 -51.60 -17.04 -22.03
N LEU A 444 -50.92 -17.27 -23.16
CA LEU A 444 -51.46 -16.96 -24.48
C LEU A 444 -52.71 -17.80 -24.80
N ALA A 445 -52.75 -19.07 -24.43
CA ALA A 445 -53.93 -19.91 -24.58
C ALA A 445 -55.12 -19.41 -23.75
N HIS A 446 -54.86 -18.96 -22.50
CA HIS A 446 -55.89 -18.37 -21.65
C HIS A 446 -56.44 -17.06 -22.22
N ILE A 447 -55.57 -16.18 -22.74
CA ILE A 447 -55.99 -14.93 -23.41
C ILE A 447 -56.81 -15.24 -24.69
N LYS A 448 -56.38 -16.22 -25.48
CA LYS A 448 -57.12 -16.65 -26.68
C LYS A 448 -58.46 -17.30 -26.34
N GLY A 449 -58.56 -18.04 -25.24
CA GLY A 449 -59.80 -18.60 -24.70
C GLY A 449 -60.74 -17.52 -24.13
N ASN A 450 -60.18 -16.45 -23.58
CA ASN A 450 -60.91 -15.28 -23.06
C ASN A 450 -61.19 -14.20 -24.12
N LYS A 451 -61.01 -14.47 -25.43
CA LYS A 451 -61.40 -13.56 -26.54
C LYS A 451 -62.92 -13.30 -26.66
N GLY A 452 -63.68 -13.40 -25.57
CA GLY A 452 -64.88 -12.60 -25.36
C GLY A 452 -64.60 -11.22 -24.76
N ILE A 453 -63.49 -11.00 -24.05
CA ILE A 453 -63.27 -9.77 -23.28
C ILE A 453 -61.77 -9.37 -23.25
N ILE A 454 -61.49 -8.28 -23.99
CA ILE A 454 -60.42 -7.28 -23.83
C ILE A 454 -59.15 -7.36 -24.72
N LYS A 455 -58.90 -6.19 -25.32
CA LYS A 455 -57.81 -5.73 -26.19
C LYS A 455 -56.45 -5.70 -25.48
N MET A 456 -55.44 -6.01 -26.29
CA MET A 456 -53.98 -5.76 -26.18
C MET A 456 -53.46 -4.99 -24.96
N LEU A 457 -52.48 -5.61 -24.30
CA LEU A 457 -51.16 -5.02 -24.06
C LEU A 457 -50.10 -6.00 -24.57
#